data_AF-G9MGL9-F1
#
_entry.id   AF-G9MGL9-F1
#
_cell.length_a   1.000
_cell.length_b   1.000
_cell.length_c   1.000
_cell.angle_alpha   90.00
_cell.angle_beta   90.00
_cell.angle_gamma   90.00
#
_symmetry.space_group_name_H-M   'P 1'
#
loop_
_entity.id
_entity.type
_entity.pdbx_description
1 polymer ?
#
loop_
_entity_poly.entity_id
_entity_poly.type
_entity_poly.pdbx_seq_one_letter_code
_entity_poly.pdbx_strand_id
1 'polypeptide(L)'
;MTTSWSKWYESGSGDYDSLLISALSFINTALEKCKKINEQLNAQPWWDSDRQPGLVATKIVESAPIQLKKARLYEAAWVQSRIIKESERILHKKKSKPELLSKIADSAYALIDVAKQIKPIVDIFIPQSPEYSIPYACLWIIFKGISDRKEKIDSVHNLITSLSEDIPILEVYKDMVPTRNMKQALTEFYIHTLDLLWRLSMYYCNNFFVQLSDAMLPRTKYKFPTYIGNITKASARIKTLCEVGHMAEQKDIKKTIDVLHNEIYSMSQEMQKISIAQSRHYISKILDCWDYDVDDVEDEFRKWQSLRFFTDMRDHWGYNGILPRLAEWRKLCDNSENSILWVSTENNERQFWITEFSINLIDICRTQGQLITFAMCDRPKGVKWTPQQVLKQLISQLLISRPSLTISAPHIVNTKKFCKAKSFDAILKLLHSIMALVGSVVIVIDHLDKCVPDLAASRVNVANALSLLVKMHPQSRIIVTTGQVVPPSTLPGRPISFAIVNTKRRPRILEYKRTSTVQRQHSGAPYTGMYPMTEKDFLKHYG
;
A
#
# COMPACT_ATOMS: atom_id res chain seq x y z
N MET A 1 -6.55 25.17 -30.18
CA MET A 1 -5.81 26.13 -31.02
C MET A 1 -4.84 26.89 -30.12
N THR A 2 -3.65 26.35 -29.92
CA THR A 2 -2.62 26.84 -29.00
C THR A 2 -1.51 27.48 -29.83
N THR A 3 -1.52 28.80 -29.95
CA THR A 3 -0.38 29.55 -30.49
C THR A 3 0.73 29.55 -29.44
N SER A 4 1.78 28.78 -29.71
CA SER A 4 2.99 28.72 -28.89
C SER A 4 3.66 30.10 -28.81
N TRP A 5 3.88 30.58 -27.59
CA TRP A 5 4.60 31.83 -27.30
C TRP A 5 6.09 31.77 -27.68
N SER A 6 6.62 30.58 -28.00
CA SER A 6 8.04 30.37 -28.32
C SER A 6 8.53 30.99 -29.63
N LYS A 7 7.63 31.47 -30.52
CA LYS A 7 8.02 32.09 -31.80
C LYS A 7 8.46 33.56 -31.71
N TRP A 8 8.42 34.17 -30.53
CA TRP A 8 8.83 35.57 -30.34
C TRP A 8 10.31 35.74 -29.94
N TYR A 9 11.05 34.64 -29.79
CA TYR A 9 12.38 34.62 -29.16
C TYR A 9 13.57 34.42 -30.11
N GLU A 10 13.36 34.47 -31.42
CA GLU A 10 14.45 34.45 -32.40
C GLU A 10 14.72 35.86 -32.95
N SER A 11 15.40 36.69 -32.14
CA SER A 11 16.21 37.78 -32.67
C SER A 11 17.42 38.02 -31.77
N GLY A 12 18.48 37.27 -32.04
CA GLY A 12 19.81 37.54 -31.51
C GLY A 12 20.40 38.79 -32.16
N SER A 13 20.09 39.96 -31.62
CA SER A 13 20.93 41.15 -31.58
C SER A 13 20.22 42.17 -30.69
N GLY A 14 20.97 42.93 -29.88
CA GLY A 14 20.48 43.82 -28.83
C GLY A 14 19.66 45.01 -29.34
N ASP A 15 18.47 44.75 -29.87
CA ASP A 15 17.61 45.77 -30.45
C ASP A 15 16.60 46.27 -29.42
N TYR A 16 16.93 47.41 -28.79
CA TYR A 16 16.06 48.18 -27.88
C TYR A 16 14.64 48.41 -28.44
N ASP A 17 14.48 48.34 -29.77
CA ASP A 17 13.23 48.54 -30.50
C ASP A 17 12.28 47.32 -30.51
N SER A 18 12.80 46.09 -30.33
CA SER A 18 12.01 44.86 -30.15
C SER A 18 11.39 44.82 -28.75
N LEU A 19 12.15 45.30 -27.77
CA LEU A 19 11.78 45.40 -26.36
C LEU A 19 10.55 46.29 -26.11
N LEU A 20 10.48 47.44 -26.78
CA LEU A 20 9.38 48.39 -26.61
C LEU A 20 8.09 47.92 -27.29
N ILE A 21 8.19 47.19 -28.42
CA ILE A 21 7.05 46.56 -29.09
C ILE A 21 6.52 45.39 -28.26
N SER A 22 7.41 44.55 -27.73
CA SER A 22 7.04 43.45 -26.84
C SER A 22 6.39 43.97 -25.55
N ALA A 23 6.96 45.01 -24.93
CA ALA A 23 6.39 45.64 -23.73
C ALA A 23 5.03 46.31 -23.99
N LEU A 24 4.83 46.99 -25.13
CA LEU A 24 3.54 47.61 -25.48
C LEU A 24 2.47 46.56 -25.81
N SER A 25 2.83 45.50 -26.54
CA SER A 25 1.96 44.34 -26.80
C SER A 25 1.56 43.66 -25.49
N PHE A 26 2.52 43.45 -24.59
CA PHE A 26 2.31 42.89 -23.26
C PHE A 26 1.42 43.78 -22.38
N ILE A 27 1.64 45.10 -22.37
CA ILE A 27 0.80 46.07 -21.63
C ILE A 27 -0.64 46.03 -22.17
N ASN A 28 -0.84 46.04 -23.49
CA ASN A 28 -2.17 45.96 -24.09
C ASN A 28 -2.88 44.64 -23.75
N THR A 29 -2.16 43.52 -23.77
CA THR A 29 -2.69 42.19 -23.44
C THR A 29 -3.03 42.08 -21.96
N ALA A 30 -2.16 42.58 -21.07
CA ALA A 30 -2.38 42.60 -19.63
C ALA A 30 -3.58 43.47 -19.26
N LEU A 31 -3.77 44.60 -19.95
CA LEU A 31 -4.93 45.47 -19.74
C LEU A 31 -6.24 44.90 -20.27
N GLU A 32 -6.26 44.28 -21.46
CA GLU A 32 -7.44 43.56 -21.94
C GLU A 32 -7.82 42.43 -20.98
N LYS A 33 -6.84 41.71 -20.43
CA LYS A 33 -7.08 40.70 -19.40
C LYS A 33 -7.58 41.31 -18.08
N CYS A 34 -7.01 42.43 -17.62
CA CYS A 34 -7.48 43.12 -16.42
C CYS A 34 -8.89 43.69 -16.61
N LYS A 35 -9.22 44.16 -17.81
CA LYS A 35 -10.56 44.59 -18.20
C LYS A 35 -11.54 43.42 -18.15
N LYS A 36 -11.21 42.28 -18.75
CA LYS A 36 -12.04 41.06 -18.67
C LYS A 36 -12.21 40.55 -17.24
N ILE A 37 -11.15 40.56 -16.43
CA ILE A 37 -11.23 40.16 -15.02
C ILE A 37 -12.09 41.13 -14.22
N ASN A 38 -11.95 42.44 -14.43
CA ASN A 38 -12.77 43.45 -13.76
C ASN A 38 -14.23 43.39 -14.21
N GLU A 39 -14.49 43.19 -15.50
CA GLU A 39 -15.84 42.94 -16.05
C GLU A 39 -16.44 41.64 -15.52
N GLN A 40 -15.66 40.55 -15.39
CA GLN A 40 -16.11 39.30 -14.76
C GLN A 40 -16.39 39.46 -13.26
N LEU A 41 -15.56 40.23 -12.54
CA LEU A 41 -15.76 40.55 -11.14
C LEU A 41 -17.01 41.43 -10.93
N ASN A 42 -17.33 42.31 -11.90
CA ASN A 42 -18.51 43.19 -11.86
C ASN A 42 -19.78 42.52 -12.42
N ALA A 43 -19.67 41.55 -13.32
CA ALA A 43 -20.79 40.85 -13.96
C ALA A 43 -21.28 39.64 -13.16
N GLN A 44 -20.47 39.11 -12.23
CA GLN A 44 -20.94 38.03 -11.38
C GLN A 44 -21.59 38.56 -10.08
N PRO A 45 -22.84 38.16 -9.77
CA PRO A 45 -23.63 38.67 -8.63
C PRO A 45 -23.23 38.10 -7.25
N TRP A 46 -21.99 37.63 -7.05
CA TRP A 46 -21.59 36.92 -5.81
C TRP A 46 -21.38 37.82 -4.58
N TRP A 47 -21.65 39.12 -4.68
CA TRP A 47 -21.76 39.99 -3.50
C TRP A 47 -23.11 39.89 -2.78
N ASP A 48 -24.14 39.30 -3.41
CA ASP A 48 -25.49 39.16 -2.82
C ASP A 48 -25.88 37.70 -2.49
N SER A 49 -24.95 36.74 -2.63
CA SER A 49 -25.23 35.33 -2.36
C SER A 49 -25.02 34.95 -0.89
N ASP A 50 -25.70 35.64 0.02
CA ASP A 50 -25.97 35.18 1.40
C ASP A 50 -27.14 34.18 1.45
N ARG A 51 -27.52 33.56 0.30
CA ARG A 51 -28.73 32.72 0.20
C ARG A 51 -28.54 31.33 -0.41
N GLN A 52 -27.36 30.71 -0.33
CA GLN A 52 -27.28 29.26 -0.44
C GLN A 52 -26.50 28.64 0.73
N PRO A 53 -27.18 27.90 1.64
CA PRO A 53 -26.54 27.23 2.74
C PRO A 53 -25.94 25.90 2.25
N GLY A 54 -24.65 25.91 1.94
CA GLY A 54 -23.81 24.72 1.89
C GLY A 54 -22.81 24.78 3.05
N LEU A 55 -23.07 24.01 4.11
CA LEU A 55 -22.20 23.79 5.27
C LEU A 55 -20.76 23.53 4.77
N VAL A 56 -19.69 24.24 5.15
CA VAL A 56 -19.03 24.25 6.45
C VAL A 56 -17.97 25.39 6.37
N ALA A 57 -18.24 26.62 6.85
CA ALA A 57 -17.18 27.62 7.16
C ALA A 57 -17.67 28.98 7.74
N THR A 58 -18.92 29.15 8.17
CA THR A 58 -19.48 30.50 8.40
C THR A 58 -19.50 31.02 9.85
N LYS A 59 -18.82 30.40 10.82
CA LYS A 59 -18.96 30.84 12.24
C LYS A 59 -17.90 31.80 12.79
N ILE A 60 -16.93 32.29 12.00
CA ILE A 60 -15.83 33.13 12.55
C ILE A 60 -15.74 34.55 11.94
N VAL A 61 -16.55 34.92 10.94
CA VAL A 61 -16.28 36.16 10.15
C VAL A 61 -17.42 37.21 10.19
N GLU A 62 -18.40 37.09 11.10
CA GLU A 62 -19.56 38.01 11.13
C GLU A 62 -19.40 39.27 12.02
N SER A 63 -18.22 39.60 12.55
CA SER A 63 -18.09 40.67 13.56
C SER A 63 -17.24 41.90 13.21
N ALA A 64 -16.96 42.18 11.94
CA ALA A 64 -16.23 43.39 11.55
C ALA A 64 -17.04 44.31 10.61
N PRO A 65 -17.57 45.45 11.08
CA PRO A 65 -18.21 46.45 10.23
C PRO A 65 -17.12 47.32 9.62
N ILE A 66 -16.43 46.82 8.60
CA ILE A 66 -15.50 47.65 7.82
C ILE A 66 -16.26 48.13 6.59
N GLN A 67 -16.73 49.39 6.63
CA GLN A 67 -17.12 50.10 5.42
C GLN A 67 -15.88 50.26 4.54
N LEU A 68 -15.71 49.35 3.57
CA LEU A 68 -14.75 49.50 2.48
C LEU A 68 -15.13 50.76 1.70
N LYS A 69 -14.28 51.79 1.77
CA LYS A 69 -14.32 52.90 0.81
C LYS A 69 -14.31 52.30 -0.60
N LYS A 70 -15.36 52.56 -1.38
CA LYS A 70 -15.47 52.20 -2.81
C LYS A 70 -14.14 52.54 -3.48
N ALA A 71 -13.45 51.52 -4.02
CA ALA A 71 -12.26 51.72 -4.83
C ALA A 71 -12.63 52.70 -5.95
N ARG A 72 -11.86 53.78 -6.13
CA ARG A 72 -12.07 54.70 -7.25
C ARG A 72 -12.01 53.87 -8.53
N LEU A 73 -13.14 53.77 -9.21
CA LEU A 73 -13.30 53.12 -10.50
C LEU A 73 -12.25 53.71 -11.46
N TYR A 74 -11.30 52.89 -11.90
CA TYR A 74 -10.45 53.24 -13.02
C TYR A 74 -11.29 53.05 -14.29
N GLU A 75 -11.64 54.15 -14.96
CA GLU A 75 -12.32 54.10 -16.26
C GLU A 75 -11.39 53.44 -17.29
N ALA A 76 -11.72 52.22 -17.70
CA ALA A 76 -10.92 51.44 -18.67
C ALA A 76 -10.69 52.23 -19.98
N ALA A 77 -11.66 53.02 -20.42
CA ALA A 77 -11.56 53.88 -21.59
C ALA A 77 -10.48 54.99 -21.44
N TRP A 78 -10.33 55.55 -20.24
CA TRP A 78 -9.31 56.55 -19.96
C TRP A 78 -7.91 55.95 -19.99
N VAL A 79 -7.72 54.74 -19.42
CA VAL A 79 -6.42 54.06 -19.46
C VAL A 79 -6.07 53.63 -20.89
N GLN A 80 -7.02 53.09 -21.64
CA GLN A 80 -6.85 52.66 -23.02
C GLN A 80 -6.50 53.83 -23.96
N SER A 81 -7.20 54.97 -23.83
CA SER A 81 -6.87 56.19 -24.59
C SER A 81 -5.49 56.76 -24.25
N ARG A 82 -5.06 56.66 -22.98
CA ARG A 82 -3.72 57.09 -22.55
C ARG A 82 -2.62 56.21 -23.13
N ILE A 83 -2.87 54.91 -23.26
CA ILE A 83 -1.92 53.96 -23.83
C ILE A 83 -1.83 54.10 -25.34
N ILE A 84 -2.96 54.27 -26.04
CA ILE A 84 -2.96 54.58 -27.47
C ILE A 84 -2.13 55.85 -27.71
N LYS A 85 -2.41 56.91 -26.95
CA LYS A 85 -1.68 58.19 -27.06
C LYS A 85 -0.18 58.07 -26.78
N GLU A 86 0.23 57.28 -25.78
CA GLU A 86 1.66 57.05 -25.53
C GLU A 86 2.31 56.09 -26.53
N SER A 87 1.59 55.09 -27.02
CA SER A 87 2.07 54.18 -28.07
C SER A 87 2.32 54.92 -29.38
N GLU A 88 1.44 55.86 -29.73
CA GLU A 88 1.61 56.76 -30.89
C GLU A 88 2.80 57.70 -30.69
N ARG A 89 3.00 58.26 -29.49
CA ARG A 89 4.18 59.07 -29.15
C ARG A 89 5.48 58.28 -29.26
N ILE A 90 5.46 57.03 -28.82
CA ILE A 90 6.59 56.10 -28.94
C ILE A 90 6.88 55.80 -30.41
N LEU A 91 5.86 55.46 -31.21
CA LEU A 91 6.01 55.17 -32.63
C LEU A 91 6.54 56.37 -33.42
N HIS A 92 6.09 57.59 -33.06
CA HIS A 92 6.56 58.83 -33.65
C HIS A 92 8.03 59.14 -33.27
N LYS A 93 8.43 58.85 -32.03
CA LYS A 93 9.84 58.91 -31.59
C LYS A 93 10.71 57.83 -32.25
N LYS A 94 10.13 56.70 -32.65
CA LYS A 94 10.81 55.61 -33.38
C LYS A 94 11.08 55.95 -34.85
N LYS A 95 10.07 56.48 -35.56
CA LYS A 95 10.23 56.95 -36.96
C LYS A 95 11.26 58.08 -37.13
N SER A 96 11.60 58.79 -36.05
CA SER A 96 12.57 59.89 -36.05
C SER A 96 13.98 59.50 -35.61
N LYS A 97 14.24 58.23 -35.26
CA LYS A 97 15.58 57.73 -34.92
C LYS A 97 16.14 56.86 -36.04
N PRO A 98 17.16 57.31 -36.81
CA PRO A 98 17.81 56.46 -37.80
C PRO A 98 18.57 55.31 -37.13
N GLU A 99 18.68 54.18 -37.84
CA GLU A 99 19.50 52.99 -37.53
C GLU A 99 20.94 53.30 -37.09
N LEU A 100 21.43 54.48 -37.45
CA LEU A 100 22.72 55.03 -37.04
C LEU A 100 22.80 55.28 -35.52
N LEU A 101 21.70 55.71 -34.88
CA LEU A 101 21.66 56.06 -33.46
C LEU A 101 21.70 54.84 -32.53
N SER A 102 21.18 53.68 -32.95
CA SER A 102 21.32 52.43 -32.17
C SER A 102 22.77 51.94 -32.20
N LYS A 103 23.40 51.91 -33.39
CA LYS A 103 24.84 51.58 -33.53
C LYS A 103 25.76 52.53 -32.76
N ILE A 104 25.44 53.83 -32.74
CA ILE A 104 26.17 54.83 -31.95
C ILE A 104 25.97 54.60 -30.45
N ALA A 105 24.77 54.22 -30.00
CA ALA A 105 24.52 53.90 -28.60
C ALA A 105 25.31 52.66 -28.14
N ASP A 106 25.33 51.60 -28.94
CA ASP A 106 26.10 50.38 -28.65
C ASP A 106 27.60 50.64 -28.61
N SER A 107 28.11 51.44 -29.55
CA SER A 107 29.51 51.89 -29.58
C SER A 107 29.84 52.78 -28.37
N ALA A 108 28.94 53.66 -27.96
CA ALA A 108 29.11 54.50 -26.78
C ALA A 108 29.15 53.67 -25.49
N TYR A 109 28.34 52.62 -25.37
CA TYR A 109 28.39 51.71 -24.22
C TYR A 109 29.70 50.90 -24.18
N ALA A 110 30.17 50.39 -25.31
CA ALA A 110 31.47 49.72 -25.39
C ALA A 110 32.62 50.68 -25.00
N LEU A 111 32.54 51.94 -25.44
CA LEU A 111 33.51 52.97 -25.09
C LEU A 111 33.47 53.35 -23.61
N ILE A 112 32.28 53.37 -22.99
CA ILE A 112 32.11 53.56 -21.54
C ILE A 112 32.70 52.39 -20.74
N ASP A 113 32.52 51.15 -21.20
CA ASP A 113 33.09 49.97 -20.55
C ASP A 113 34.63 49.98 -20.62
N VAL A 114 35.19 50.36 -21.76
CA VAL A 114 36.63 50.60 -21.91
C VAL A 114 37.10 51.74 -21.00
N ALA A 115 36.37 52.86 -20.95
CA ALA A 115 36.70 53.99 -20.08
C ALA A 115 36.67 53.61 -18.59
N LYS A 116 35.76 52.72 -18.16
CA LYS A 116 35.72 52.19 -16.80
C LYS A 116 36.92 51.30 -16.47
N GLN A 117 37.37 50.48 -17.42
CA GLN A 117 38.55 49.62 -17.24
C GLN A 117 39.85 50.42 -17.19
N ILE A 118 39.93 51.52 -17.94
CA ILE A 118 41.10 52.41 -18.01
C ILE A 118 41.14 53.38 -16.81
N LYS A 119 40.02 53.64 -16.14
CA LYS A 119 39.92 54.57 -15.00
C LYS A 119 41.01 54.40 -13.93
N PRO A 120 41.30 53.19 -13.39
CA PRO A 120 42.31 53.03 -12.34
C PRO A 120 43.71 53.48 -12.78
N ILE A 121 44.00 53.39 -14.08
CA ILE A 121 45.26 53.84 -14.67
C ILE A 121 45.26 55.36 -14.77
N VAL A 122 44.18 55.95 -15.30
CA VAL A 122 44.07 57.41 -15.49
C VAL A 122 43.99 58.16 -14.15
N ASP A 123 43.36 57.59 -13.12
CA ASP A 123 43.30 58.15 -11.77
C ASP A 123 44.69 58.36 -11.15
N ILE A 124 45.70 57.58 -11.54
CA ILE A 124 47.09 57.72 -11.07
C ILE A 124 47.77 58.96 -11.69
N PHE A 125 47.38 59.33 -12.91
CA PHE A 125 48.00 60.44 -13.66
C PHE A 125 47.33 61.79 -13.44
N ILE A 126 46.06 61.83 -13.03
CA ILE A 126 45.29 63.07 -12.81
C ILE A 126 45.90 64.03 -11.78
N PRO A 127 46.50 63.58 -10.65
CA PRO A 127 47.11 64.48 -9.68
C PRO A 127 48.28 65.29 -10.24
N GLN A 128 48.91 64.85 -11.34
CA GLN A 128 50.08 65.52 -11.91
C GLN A 128 49.72 66.73 -12.78
N SER A 129 48.47 66.85 -13.21
CA SER A 129 48.01 67.93 -14.09
C SER A 129 46.60 68.40 -13.68
N PRO A 130 46.49 69.33 -12.71
CA PRO A 130 45.20 69.74 -12.13
C PRO A 130 44.25 70.38 -13.15
N GLU A 131 44.76 70.92 -14.25
CA GLU A 131 43.99 71.49 -15.35
C GLU A 131 43.03 70.47 -16.01
N TYR A 132 43.38 69.18 -15.98
CA TYR A 132 42.56 68.11 -16.57
C TYR A 132 41.63 67.42 -15.56
N SER A 133 41.74 67.74 -14.26
CA SER A 133 40.95 67.11 -13.20
C SER A 133 39.45 67.39 -13.35
N ILE A 134 39.08 68.64 -13.66
CA ILE A 134 37.68 69.09 -13.80
C ILE A 134 37.02 68.48 -15.05
N PRO A 135 37.60 68.59 -16.27
CA PRO A 135 37.04 67.95 -17.46
C PRO A 135 36.89 66.43 -17.30
N TYR A 136 37.88 65.77 -16.68
CA TYR A 136 37.82 64.34 -16.41
C TYR A 136 36.70 63.97 -15.44
N ALA A 137 36.55 64.72 -14.34
CA ALA A 137 35.46 64.50 -13.39
C ALA A 137 34.08 64.67 -14.05
N CYS A 138 33.92 65.69 -14.92
CA CYS A 138 32.69 65.89 -15.69
C CYS A 138 32.40 64.74 -16.66
N LEU A 139 33.41 64.26 -17.40
CA LEU A 139 33.29 63.10 -18.29
C LEU A 139 32.94 61.82 -17.53
N TRP A 140 33.56 61.60 -16.37
CA TRP A 140 33.30 60.43 -15.54
C TRP A 140 31.90 60.43 -14.96
N ILE A 141 31.40 61.60 -14.53
CA ILE A 141 30.01 61.76 -14.12
C ILE A 141 29.09 61.33 -15.27
N ILE A 142 29.32 61.82 -16.49
CA ILE A 142 28.55 61.45 -17.69
C ILE A 142 28.61 59.94 -17.96
N PHE A 143 29.79 59.33 -17.99
CA PHE A 143 29.95 57.90 -18.21
C PHE A 143 29.27 57.05 -17.14
N LYS A 144 29.39 57.46 -15.87
CA LYS A 144 28.71 56.80 -14.76
C LYS A 144 27.20 56.89 -14.89
N GLY A 145 26.64 58.05 -15.19
CA GLY A 145 25.18 58.18 -15.38
C GLY A 145 24.65 57.41 -16.59
N ILE A 146 25.41 57.31 -17.69
CA ILE A 146 25.03 56.49 -18.85
C ILE A 146 25.06 55.00 -18.49
N SER A 147 26.08 54.56 -17.74
CA SER A 147 26.16 53.20 -17.21
C SER A 147 24.99 52.87 -16.27
N ASP A 148 24.76 53.71 -15.27
CA ASP A 148 23.72 53.50 -14.25
C ASP A 148 22.33 53.45 -14.90
N ARG A 149 22.13 54.21 -15.99
CA ARG A 149 20.93 54.14 -16.83
C ARG A 149 20.79 52.79 -17.54
N LYS A 150 21.87 52.27 -18.13
CA LYS A 150 21.88 50.94 -18.80
C LYS A 150 21.58 49.83 -17.80
N GLU A 151 22.26 49.83 -16.65
CA GLU A 151 22.05 48.84 -15.60
C GLU A 151 20.61 48.85 -15.05
N LYS A 152 20.02 50.03 -14.85
CA LYS A 152 18.60 50.16 -14.49
C LYS A 152 17.69 49.55 -15.55
N ILE A 153 17.95 49.78 -16.83
CA ILE A 153 17.16 49.23 -17.94
C ILE A 153 17.30 47.71 -18.04
N ASP A 154 18.52 47.19 -17.94
CA ASP A 154 18.80 45.75 -17.99
C ASP A 154 18.14 45.02 -16.80
N SER A 155 18.15 45.63 -15.60
CA SER A 155 17.47 45.10 -14.41
C SER A 155 15.95 44.95 -14.61
N VAL A 156 15.35 45.91 -15.30
CA VAL A 156 13.93 45.89 -15.64
C VAL A 156 13.65 44.84 -16.72
N HIS A 157 14.53 44.72 -17.71
CA HIS A 157 14.38 43.74 -18.77
C HIS A 157 14.35 42.31 -18.20
N ASN A 158 15.34 41.98 -17.37
CA ASN A 158 15.42 40.67 -16.70
C ASN A 158 14.16 40.39 -15.86
N LEU A 159 13.60 41.41 -15.21
CA LEU A 159 12.35 41.27 -14.47
C LEU A 159 11.14 41.05 -15.38
N ILE A 160 10.99 41.81 -16.46
CA ILE A 160 9.87 41.63 -17.41
C ILE A 160 9.93 40.21 -18.00
N THR A 161 11.14 39.73 -18.33
CA THR A 161 11.35 38.36 -18.80
C THR A 161 10.92 37.35 -17.75
N SER A 162 11.37 37.50 -16.50
CA SER A 162 10.96 36.64 -15.39
C SER A 162 9.44 36.67 -15.13
N LEU A 163 8.80 37.85 -15.22
CA LEU A 163 7.35 37.98 -15.05
C LEU A 163 6.58 37.34 -16.20
N SER A 164 7.10 37.43 -17.43
CA SER A 164 6.50 36.77 -18.57
C SER A 164 6.51 35.25 -18.44
N GLU A 165 7.52 34.69 -17.79
CA GLU A 165 7.61 33.24 -17.50
C GLU A 165 6.68 32.82 -16.35
N ASP A 166 6.52 33.67 -15.32
CA ASP A 166 5.69 33.38 -14.16
C ASP A 166 4.18 33.50 -14.43
N ILE A 167 3.75 34.41 -15.31
CA ILE A 167 2.31 34.70 -15.53
C ILE A 167 1.47 33.48 -15.94
N PRO A 168 1.89 32.62 -16.91
CA PRO A 168 1.14 31.43 -17.26
C PRO A 168 0.94 30.48 -16.07
N ILE A 169 1.94 30.36 -15.19
CA ILE A 169 1.88 29.52 -13.98
C ILE A 169 0.85 30.09 -12.99
N LEU A 170 0.81 31.41 -12.84
CA LEU A 170 -0.16 32.10 -11.97
C LEU A 170 -1.61 31.95 -12.43
N GLU A 171 -1.86 31.83 -13.75
CA GLU A 171 -3.20 31.54 -14.27
C GLU A 171 -3.66 30.13 -13.86
N VAL A 172 -2.78 29.14 -13.91
CA VAL A 172 -3.09 27.77 -13.45
C VAL A 172 -3.48 27.77 -11.96
N TYR A 173 -2.77 28.54 -11.13
CA TYR A 173 -3.05 28.59 -9.70
C TYR A 173 -4.39 29.22 -9.33
N LYS A 174 -4.90 30.13 -10.17
CA LYS A 174 -6.25 30.70 -10.00
C LYS A 174 -7.33 29.61 -10.09
N ASP A 175 -7.15 28.66 -11.00
CA ASP A 175 -8.12 27.61 -11.28
C ASP A 175 -7.96 26.43 -10.31
N MET A 176 -6.72 26.09 -9.93
CA MET A 176 -6.47 25.00 -8.99
C MET A 176 -6.84 25.34 -7.55
N VAL A 177 -6.57 26.56 -7.07
CA VAL A 177 -6.74 26.92 -5.65
C VAL A 177 -7.55 28.21 -5.50
N PRO A 178 -8.88 28.20 -5.75
CA PRO A 178 -9.72 29.41 -5.82
C PRO A 178 -10.08 30.00 -4.44
N THR A 179 -9.14 30.01 -3.50
CA THR A 179 -9.34 30.57 -2.15
C THR A 179 -9.37 32.10 -2.19
N ARG A 180 -10.05 32.72 -1.21
CA ARG A 180 -10.08 34.19 -1.07
C ARG A 180 -8.66 34.78 -0.95
N ASN A 181 -7.78 34.11 -0.21
CA ASN A 181 -6.40 34.53 -0.03
C ASN A 181 -5.57 34.43 -1.31
N MET A 182 -5.76 33.38 -2.12
CA MET A 182 -5.10 33.23 -3.43
C MET A 182 -5.56 34.31 -4.39
N LYS A 183 -6.87 34.57 -4.48
CA LYS A 183 -7.44 35.65 -5.29
C LYS A 183 -6.88 37.01 -4.91
N GLN A 184 -6.81 37.30 -3.61
CA GLN A 184 -6.23 38.55 -3.10
C GLN A 184 -4.74 38.67 -3.48
N ALA A 185 -3.94 37.62 -3.27
CA ALA A 185 -2.51 37.65 -3.59
C ALA A 185 -2.25 37.82 -5.10
N LEU A 186 -3.07 37.17 -5.96
CA LEU A 186 -3.06 37.38 -7.41
C LEU A 186 -3.41 38.82 -7.77
N THR A 187 -4.45 39.40 -7.17
CA THR A 187 -4.83 40.80 -7.39
C THR A 187 -3.71 41.76 -6.97
N GLU A 188 -3.08 41.56 -5.81
CA GLU A 188 -1.91 42.32 -5.36
C GLU A 188 -0.76 42.23 -6.37
N PHE A 189 -0.44 41.03 -6.85
CA PHE A 189 0.58 40.80 -7.87
C PHE A 189 0.29 41.56 -9.17
N TYR A 190 -0.95 41.50 -9.69
CA TYR A 190 -1.35 42.22 -10.89
C TYR A 190 -1.29 43.75 -10.72
N ILE A 191 -1.76 44.27 -9.57
CA ILE A 191 -1.71 45.70 -9.27
C ILE A 191 -0.25 46.19 -9.25
N HIS A 192 0.64 45.48 -8.57
CA HIS A 192 2.05 45.85 -8.49
C HIS A 192 2.76 45.77 -9.85
N THR A 193 2.41 44.76 -10.67
CA THR A 193 2.94 44.61 -12.03
C THR A 193 2.47 45.75 -12.94
N LEU A 194 1.18 46.12 -12.90
CA LEU A 194 0.64 47.23 -13.68
C LEU A 194 1.25 48.58 -13.25
N ASP A 195 1.41 48.83 -11.94
CA ASP A 195 2.04 50.06 -11.45
C ASP A 195 3.50 50.17 -11.91
N LEU A 196 4.24 49.05 -11.92
CA LEU A 196 5.59 48.99 -12.45
C LEU A 196 5.64 49.31 -13.96
N LEU A 197 4.80 48.65 -14.77
CA LEU A 197 4.73 48.87 -16.22
C LEU A 197 4.35 50.31 -16.56
N TRP A 198 3.39 50.88 -15.83
CA TRP A 198 2.98 52.27 -15.97
C TRP A 198 4.14 53.24 -15.70
N ARG A 199 4.86 53.04 -14.59
CA ARG A 199 6.02 53.87 -14.22
C ARG A 199 7.17 53.72 -15.20
N LEU A 200 7.36 52.52 -15.74
CA LEU A 200 8.33 52.25 -16.79
C LEU A 200 8.01 53.01 -18.07
N SER A 201 6.77 52.93 -18.53
CA SER A 201 6.30 53.69 -19.68
C SER A 201 6.55 55.20 -19.49
N MET A 202 6.17 55.73 -18.32
CA MET A 202 6.43 57.14 -17.97
C MET A 202 7.92 57.49 -17.96
N TYR A 203 8.79 56.59 -17.50
CA TYR A 203 10.24 56.78 -17.50
C TYR A 203 10.81 56.80 -18.92
N TYR A 204 10.36 55.91 -19.81
CA TYR A 204 10.77 55.86 -21.22
C TYR A 204 10.28 57.05 -22.04
N CYS A 205 9.12 57.62 -21.72
CA CYS A 205 8.59 58.79 -22.41
C CYS A 205 9.37 60.09 -22.10
N ASN A 206 10.12 60.13 -20.99
CA ASN A 206 10.96 61.28 -20.62
C ASN A 206 12.15 61.49 -21.57
N ASN A 207 12.65 62.73 -21.65
CA ASN A 207 13.82 63.05 -22.48
C ASN A 207 15.12 62.44 -21.89
N PHE A 208 16.12 62.20 -22.73
CA PHE A 208 17.41 61.58 -22.35
C PHE A 208 18.05 62.24 -21.12
N PHE A 209 18.08 63.57 -21.07
CA PHE A 209 18.64 64.32 -19.94
C PHE A 209 17.85 64.16 -18.63
N VAL A 210 16.54 63.93 -18.72
CA VAL A 210 15.68 63.65 -17.54
C VAL A 210 15.96 62.24 -17.00
N GLN A 211 16.17 61.27 -17.89
CA GLN A 211 16.58 59.91 -17.50
C GLN A 211 17.99 59.89 -16.93
N LEU A 212 18.91 60.64 -17.54
CA LEU A 212 20.29 60.75 -17.08
C LEU A 212 20.39 61.43 -15.70
N SER A 213 19.62 62.50 -15.49
CA SER A 213 19.57 63.17 -14.18
C SER A 213 18.92 62.31 -13.10
N ASP A 214 17.89 61.51 -13.40
CA ASP A 214 17.30 60.53 -12.48
C ASP A 214 18.21 59.31 -12.21
N ALA A 215 19.10 58.98 -13.15
CA ALA A 215 20.16 57.99 -12.95
C ALA A 215 21.25 58.51 -12.00
N MET A 216 21.73 59.74 -12.21
CA MET A 216 22.84 60.32 -11.45
C MET A 216 22.44 60.86 -10.07
N LEU A 217 21.29 61.52 -9.97
CA LEU A 217 20.77 62.07 -8.74
C LEU A 217 19.62 61.18 -8.31
N PRO A 218 19.70 60.46 -7.17
CA PRO A 218 18.62 59.62 -6.68
C PRO A 218 17.46 60.47 -6.13
N ARG A 219 16.91 61.39 -6.93
CA ARG A 219 15.70 62.16 -6.67
C ARG A 219 14.46 61.30 -6.93
N THR A 220 14.36 60.22 -6.16
CA THR A 220 13.17 59.50 -5.63
C THR A 220 11.93 59.20 -6.48
N LYS A 221 11.75 59.68 -7.72
CA LYS A 221 10.47 59.53 -8.43
C LYS A 221 10.25 58.11 -8.97
N TYR A 222 11.32 57.45 -9.43
CA TYR A 222 11.26 56.12 -10.03
C TYR A 222 12.11 55.10 -9.26
N LYS A 223 11.61 54.63 -8.11
CA LYS A 223 12.25 53.59 -7.29
C LYS A 223 11.87 52.18 -7.77
N PHE A 224 12.34 51.77 -8.95
CA PHE A 224 12.08 50.43 -9.50
C PHE A 224 12.37 49.28 -8.52
N PRO A 225 13.46 49.29 -7.72
CA PRO A 225 13.71 48.22 -6.75
C PRO A 225 12.58 48.00 -5.73
N THR A 226 11.86 49.06 -5.34
CA THR A 226 10.73 48.94 -4.41
C THR A 226 9.54 48.23 -5.05
N TYR A 227 9.22 48.53 -6.31
CA TYR A 227 8.14 47.86 -7.04
C TYR A 227 8.48 46.40 -7.32
N ILE A 228 9.73 46.13 -7.68
CA ILE A 228 10.27 44.77 -7.83
C ILE A 228 10.14 44.00 -6.52
N GLY A 229 10.52 44.61 -5.38
CA GLY A 229 10.36 44.02 -4.05
C GLY A 229 8.91 43.67 -3.72
N ASN A 230 7.94 44.49 -4.13
CA ASN A 230 6.52 44.22 -3.91
C ASN A 230 6.00 43.08 -4.77
N ILE A 231 6.39 43.04 -6.05
CA ILE A 231 6.01 41.96 -6.99
C ILE A 231 6.60 40.62 -6.53
N THR A 232 7.88 40.60 -6.16
CA THR A 232 8.55 39.40 -5.65
C THR A 232 7.91 38.92 -4.34
N LYS A 233 7.54 39.83 -3.43
CA LYS A 233 6.80 39.49 -2.21
C LYS A 233 5.42 38.90 -2.49
N ALA A 234 4.68 39.46 -3.46
CA ALA A 234 3.38 38.94 -3.87
C ALA A 234 3.50 37.56 -4.55
N SER A 235 4.49 37.38 -5.43
CA SER A 235 4.81 36.10 -6.07
C SER A 235 5.17 35.03 -5.04
N ALA A 236 6.04 35.35 -4.07
CA ALA A 236 6.39 34.44 -2.97
C ALA A 236 5.15 34.03 -2.16
N ARG A 237 4.26 34.98 -1.84
CA ARG A 237 3.00 34.69 -1.14
C ARG A 237 2.10 33.75 -1.93
N ILE A 238 2.01 33.93 -3.25
CA ILE A 238 1.23 33.02 -4.13
C ILE A 238 1.83 31.62 -4.10
N LYS A 239 3.16 31.48 -4.21
CA LYS A 239 3.85 30.18 -4.13
C LYS A 239 3.57 29.46 -2.81
N THR A 240 3.68 30.15 -1.68
CA THR A 240 3.36 29.57 -0.36
C THR A 240 1.89 29.15 -0.26
N LEU A 241 0.96 29.95 -0.77
CA LEU A 241 -0.46 29.57 -0.77
C LEU A 241 -0.73 28.34 -1.65
N CYS A 242 -0.01 28.22 -2.77
CA CYS A 242 -0.10 27.05 -3.64
C CYS A 242 0.42 25.80 -2.95
N GLU A 243 1.58 25.86 -2.29
CA GLU A 243 2.15 24.74 -1.53
C GLU A 243 1.18 24.26 -0.44
N VAL A 244 0.60 25.18 0.33
CA VAL A 244 -0.41 24.84 1.36
C VAL A 244 -1.66 24.22 0.73
N GLY A 245 -2.13 24.74 -0.40
CA GLY A 245 -3.24 24.16 -1.15
C GLY A 245 -2.95 22.73 -1.59
N HIS A 246 -1.78 22.49 -2.16
CA HIS A 246 -1.34 21.17 -2.60
C HIS A 246 -1.22 20.17 -1.44
N MET A 247 -0.68 20.60 -0.29
CA MET A 247 -0.62 19.76 0.91
C MET A 247 -2.02 19.41 1.44
N ALA A 248 -2.97 20.35 1.37
CA ALA A 248 -4.34 20.10 1.79
C ALA A 248 -5.04 19.09 0.86
N GLU A 249 -4.88 19.23 -0.47
CA GLU A 249 -5.39 18.28 -1.45
C GLU A 249 -4.77 16.89 -1.28
N GLN A 250 -3.44 16.81 -1.12
CA GLN A 250 -2.76 15.54 -0.87
C GLN A 250 -3.26 14.86 0.41
N LYS A 251 -3.53 15.62 1.46
CA LYS A 251 -4.11 15.09 2.70
C LYS A 251 -5.52 14.53 2.48
N ASP A 252 -6.33 15.20 1.68
CA ASP A 252 -7.70 14.74 1.37
C ASP A 252 -7.73 13.51 0.45
N ILE A 253 -6.85 13.49 -0.56
CA ILE A 253 -6.62 12.32 -1.41
C ILE A 253 -6.19 11.12 -0.56
N LYS A 254 -5.21 11.32 0.35
CA LYS A 254 -4.77 10.26 1.26
C LYS A 254 -5.92 9.71 2.10
N LYS A 255 -6.75 10.59 2.69
CA LYS A 255 -7.93 10.18 3.47
C LYS A 255 -8.91 9.36 2.62
N THR A 256 -9.13 9.74 1.37
CA THR A 256 -10.00 9.01 0.45
C THR A 256 -9.43 7.62 0.11
N ILE A 257 -8.12 7.53 -0.14
CA ILE A 257 -7.42 6.25 -0.38
C ILE A 257 -7.53 5.34 0.85
N ASP A 258 -7.34 5.87 2.06
CA ASP A 258 -7.43 5.10 3.30
C ASP A 258 -8.86 4.52 3.50
N VAL A 259 -9.91 5.29 3.17
CA VAL A 259 -11.30 4.81 3.19
C VAL A 259 -11.51 3.70 2.17
N LEU A 260 -11.09 3.89 0.92
CA LEU A 260 -11.21 2.87 -0.14
C LEU A 260 -10.45 1.59 0.20
N HIS A 261 -9.27 1.69 0.81
CA HIS A 261 -8.49 0.53 1.24
C HIS A 261 -9.26 -0.30 2.27
N ASN A 262 -9.89 0.35 3.27
CA ASN A 262 -10.70 -0.33 4.28
C ASN A 262 -11.94 -1.00 3.68
N GLU A 263 -12.60 -0.35 2.71
CA GLU A 263 -13.76 -0.93 2.00
C GLU A 263 -13.37 -2.17 1.17
N ILE A 264 -12.25 -2.10 0.43
CA ILE A 264 -11.72 -3.24 -0.34
C ILE A 264 -11.35 -4.39 0.59
N TYR A 265 -10.72 -4.10 1.72
CA TYR A 265 -10.36 -5.11 2.72
C TYR A 265 -11.61 -5.78 3.30
N SER A 266 -12.64 -5.00 3.66
CA SER A 266 -13.93 -5.51 4.14
C SER A 266 -14.62 -6.41 3.10
N MET A 267 -14.69 -5.95 1.84
CA MET A 267 -15.27 -6.73 0.74
C MET A 267 -14.53 -8.04 0.50
N SER A 268 -13.19 -8.02 0.58
CA SER A 268 -12.36 -9.23 0.45
C SER A 268 -12.67 -10.26 1.56
N GLN A 269 -12.83 -9.80 2.80
CA GLN A 269 -13.22 -10.67 3.91
C GLN A 269 -14.62 -11.27 3.73
N GLU A 270 -15.60 -10.48 3.28
CA GLU A 270 -16.96 -10.98 3.01
C GLU A 270 -16.98 -11.98 1.85
N MET A 271 -16.25 -11.71 0.77
CA MET A 271 -16.08 -12.66 -0.33
C MET A 271 -15.45 -13.97 0.14
N GLN A 272 -14.47 -13.91 1.04
CA GLN A 272 -13.86 -15.11 1.61
C GLN A 272 -14.87 -15.92 2.43
N LYS A 273 -15.68 -15.26 3.28
CA LYS A 273 -16.75 -15.92 4.06
C LYS A 273 -17.78 -16.59 3.14
N ILE A 274 -18.24 -15.88 2.11
CA ILE A 274 -19.20 -16.41 1.13
C ILE A 274 -18.61 -17.61 0.39
N SER A 275 -17.35 -17.52 -0.05
CA SER A 275 -16.65 -18.61 -0.75
C SER A 275 -16.53 -19.86 0.13
N ILE A 276 -16.19 -19.70 1.41
CA ILE A 276 -16.14 -20.81 2.38
C ILE A 276 -17.53 -21.42 2.58
N ALA A 277 -18.57 -20.59 2.75
CA ALA A 277 -19.95 -21.06 2.93
C ALA A 277 -20.47 -21.82 1.71
N GLN A 278 -20.23 -21.30 0.50
CA GLN A 278 -20.57 -21.96 -0.76
C GLN A 278 -19.83 -23.29 -0.91
N SER A 279 -18.52 -23.29 -0.64
CA SER A 279 -17.71 -24.51 -0.71
C SER A 279 -18.23 -25.60 0.24
N ARG A 280 -18.59 -25.22 1.48
CA ARG A 280 -19.19 -26.14 2.46
C ARG A 280 -20.55 -26.67 2.01
N HIS A 281 -21.39 -25.81 1.44
CA HIS A 281 -22.68 -26.20 0.86
C HIS A 281 -22.52 -27.22 -0.27
N TYR A 282 -21.55 -27.00 -1.17
CA TYR A 282 -21.25 -27.95 -2.23
C TYR A 282 -20.73 -29.28 -1.68
N ILE A 283 -19.89 -29.26 -0.64
CA ILE A 283 -19.43 -30.48 0.01
C ILE A 283 -20.59 -31.25 0.59
N SER A 284 -21.47 -30.59 1.35
CA SER A 284 -22.67 -31.24 1.91
C SER A 284 -23.42 -31.99 0.81
N LYS A 285 -23.76 -31.30 -0.29
CA LYS A 285 -24.44 -31.92 -1.44
C LYS A 285 -23.69 -33.08 -2.08
N ILE A 286 -22.36 -33.02 -2.13
CA ILE A 286 -21.52 -34.09 -2.67
C ILE A 286 -21.52 -35.30 -1.73
N LEU A 287 -21.43 -35.07 -0.43
CA LEU A 287 -21.41 -36.11 0.59
C LEU A 287 -22.79 -36.76 0.76
N ASP A 288 -23.88 -36.00 0.63
CA ASP A 288 -25.27 -36.50 0.64
C ASP A 288 -25.52 -37.54 -0.46
N CYS A 289 -24.70 -37.59 -1.51
CA CYS A 289 -24.79 -38.59 -2.58
C CYS A 289 -24.21 -39.96 -2.20
N TRP A 290 -23.33 -39.98 -1.20
CA TRP A 290 -22.87 -41.20 -0.57
C TRP A 290 -23.78 -41.44 0.61
N ASP A 291 -24.86 -42.18 0.37
CA ASP A 291 -25.73 -42.76 1.40
C ASP A 291 -24.87 -43.60 2.35
N TYR A 292 -24.34 -42.94 3.38
CA TYR A 292 -23.31 -43.48 4.24
C TYR A 292 -23.75 -43.29 5.68
N ASP A 293 -24.07 -44.41 6.33
CA ASP A 293 -24.62 -44.49 7.68
C ASP A 293 -23.67 -43.99 8.79
N VAL A 294 -22.47 -43.51 8.44
CA VAL A 294 -21.57 -42.93 9.42
C VAL A 294 -21.96 -41.47 9.61
N ASP A 295 -22.55 -41.22 10.79
CA ASP A 295 -22.86 -39.90 11.34
C ASP A 295 -21.75 -38.85 11.13
N ASP A 296 -22.07 -37.57 11.41
CA ASP A 296 -21.13 -36.45 11.41
C ASP A 296 -19.76 -36.84 12.03
N VAL A 297 -18.72 -36.78 11.20
CA VAL A 297 -17.34 -37.15 11.55
C VAL A 297 -16.87 -36.44 12.82
N GLU A 298 -17.23 -35.18 12.99
CA GLU A 298 -16.75 -34.41 14.13
C GLU A 298 -17.47 -34.81 15.43
N ASP A 299 -18.73 -35.23 15.34
CA ASP A 299 -19.45 -35.85 16.45
C ASP A 299 -18.84 -37.21 16.80
N GLU A 300 -18.45 -38.00 15.80
CA GLU A 300 -17.73 -39.26 16.01
C GLU A 300 -16.40 -39.05 16.74
N PHE A 301 -15.58 -38.09 16.30
CA PHE A 301 -14.33 -37.77 16.95
C PHE A 301 -14.53 -37.29 18.40
N ARG A 302 -15.55 -36.45 18.65
CA ARG A 302 -15.90 -36.00 20.00
C ARG A 302 -16.33 -37.15 20.92
N LYS A 303 -17.08 -38.13 20.41
CA LYS A 303 -17.44 -39.34 21.16
C LYS A 303 -16.19 -40.09 21.61
N TRP A 304 -15.20 -40.24 20.72
CA TRP A 304 -13.93 -40.88 21.04
C TRP A 304 -13.08 -40.06 22.03
N GLN A 305 -13.02 -38.73 21.89
CA GLN A 305 -12.32 -37.86 22.85
C GLN A 305 -12.98 -37.84 24.23
N SER A 306 -14.30 -38.03 24.29
CA SER A 306 -15.03 -38.07 25.57
C SER A 306 -14.66 -39.29 26.43
N LEU A 307 -14.09 -40.33 25.81
CA LEU A 307 -13.49 -41.44 26.54
C LEU A 307 -12.24 -40.91 27.25
N ARG A 308 -12.37 -40.64 28.55
CA ARG A 308 -11.22 -40.27 29.38
C ARG A 308 -10.28 -41.45 29.50
N PHE A 309 -9.16 -41.38 28.81
CA PHE A 309 -8.03 -42.26 29.06
C PHE A 309 -7.21 -41.65 30.21
N PHE A 310 -7.12 -42.36 31.33
CA PHE A 310 -6.56 -41.85 32.60
C PHE A 310 -5.04 -41.94 32.68
N THR A 311 -4.33 -42.07 31.56
CA THR A 311 -2.90 -42.37 31.51
C THR A 311 -2.08 -41.19 30.98
N ASP A 312 -1.02 -40.80 31.72
CA ASP A 312 -0.08 -39.75 31.29
C ASP A 312 0.61 -40.14 29.97
N MET A 313 0.42 -39.33 28.92
CA MET A 313 0.81 -39.57 27.53
C MET A 313 2.27 -39.96 27.32
N ARG A 314 3.21 -39.40 28.09
CA ARG A 314 4.64 -39.62 27.82
C ARG A 314 5.16 -40.96 28.33
N ASP A 315 4.65 -41.39 29.47
CA ASP A 315 5.17 -42.59 30.11
C ASP A 315 4.69 -43.84 29.37
N HIS A 316 3.40 -43.95 29.06
CA HIS A 316 2.87 -45.21 28.54
C HIS A 316 3.29 -45.51 27.09
N TRP A 317 3.34 -44.53 26.18
CA TRP A 317 3.81 -44.79 24.80
C TRP A 317 5.31 -45.09 24.71
N GLY A 318 6.09 -44.53 25.64
CA GLY A 318 7.51 -44.85 25.80
C GLY A 318 7.71 -46.29 26.28
N TYR A 319 7.03 -46.68 27.36
CA TYR A 319 7.15 -48.02 27.95
C TYR A 319 6.58 -49.13 27.05
N ASN A 320 5.52 -48.84 26.29
CA ASN A 320 4.90 -49.81 25.38
C ASN A 320 5.69 -49.98 24.06
N GLY A 321 6.74 -49.18 23.84
CA GLY A 321 7.64 -49.29 22.70
C GLY A 321 7.14 -48.63 21.41
N ILE A 322 6.01 -47.90 21.44
CA ILE A 322 5.48 -47.20 20.26
C ILE A 322 6.37 -46.01 19.89
N LEU A 323 6.77 -45.17 20.84
CA LEU A 323 7.54 -43.95 20.54
C LEU A 323 8.88 -44.22 19.85
N PRO A 324 9.71 -45.19 20.31
CA PRO A 324 10.94 -45.55 19.60
C PRO A 324 10.69 -45.99 18.15
N ARG A 325 9.60 -46.74 17.92
CA ARG A 325 9.21 -47.20 16.57
C ARG A 325 8.70 -46.08 15.69
N LEU A 326 7.94 -45.15 16.24
CA LEU A 326 7.50 -43.95 15.53
C LEU A 326 8.70 -43.08 15.13
N ALA A 327 9.70 -42.94 16.01
CA ALA A 327 10.93 -42.21 15.74
C ALA A 327 11.79 -42.88 14.67
N GLU A 328 11.88 -44.22 14.69
CA GLU A 328 12.53 -45.01 13.64
C GLU A 328 11.82 -44.85 12.30
N TRP A 329 10.50 -45.02 12.27
CA TRP A 329 9.67 -44.85 11.09
C TRP A 329 9.81 -43.45 10.48
N ARG A 330 9.84 -42.40 11.31
CA ARG A 330 10.05 -41.03 10.84
C ARG A 330 11.37 -40.87 10.07
N LYS A 331 12.46 -41.50 10.52
CA LYS A 331 13.75 -41.46 9.79
C LYS A 331 13.64 -42.12 8.41
N LEU A 332 12.87 -43.22 8.31
CA LEU A 332 12.62 -43.91 7.05
C LEU A 332 11.70 -43.11 6.11
N CYS A 333 10.76 -42.35 6.68
CA CYS A 333 9.92 -41.41 5.95
C CYS A 333 10.74 -40.30 5.29
N ASP A 334 11.73 -39.75 5.99
CA ASP A 334 12.57 -38.66 5.49
C ASP A 334 13.42 -39.12 4.28
N ASN A 335 13.80 -40.40 4.25
CA ASN A 335 14.51 -41.01 3.13
C ASN A 335 13.58 -41.47 1.99
N SER A 336 12.26 -41.22 2.08
CA SER A 336 11.23 -41.72 1.14
C SER A 336 11.19 -43.25 0.99
N GLU A 337 11.79 -43.99 1.92
CA GLU A 337 11.86 -45.46 1.89
C GLU A 337 10.61 -46.10 2.47
N ASN A 338 9.94 -45.41 3.40
CA ASN A 338 8.82 -45.98 4.13
C ASN A 338 7.81 -44.94 4.61
N SER A 339 6.57 -44.98 4.10
CA SER A 339 5.53 -44.03 4.52
C SER A 339 4.31 -44.69 5.16
N ILE A 340 4.35 -46.01 5.40
CA ILE A 340 3.28 -46.73 6.14
C ILE A 340 3.85 -47.26 7.45
N LEU A 341 3.23 -46.91 8.57
CA LEU A 341 3.47 -47.52 9.87
C LEU A 341 2.29 -48.42 10.23
N TRP A 342 2.55 -49.71 10.37
CA TRP A 342 1.57 -50.69 10.84
C TRP A 342 1.81 -51.00 12.30
N VAL A 343 0.81 -50.76 13.15
CA VAL A 343 0.87 -50.93 14.60
C VAL A 343 -0.09 -52.05 15.02
N SER A 344 0.43 -53.13 15.59
CA SER A 344 -0.39 -54.26 16.05
C SER A 344 -0.22 -54.51 17.54
N THR A 345 -1.24 -55.03 18.21
CA THR A 345 -1.12 -55.54 19.60
C THR A 345 -1.04 -57.07 19.64
N GLU A 346 -0.19 -57.59 20.52
CA GLU A 346 -0.12 -59.02 20.84
C GLU A 346 -1.28 -59.49 21.73
N ASN A 347 -1.95 -58.57 22.42
CA ASN A 347 -2.96 -58.90 23.40
C ASN A 347 -4.29 -58.19 23.13
N ASN A 348 -5.38 -58.97 23.14
CA ASN A 348 -6.73 -58.49 22.91
C ASN A 348 -7.32 -57.75 24.12
N GLU A 349 -6.79 -57.97 25.32
CA GLU A 349 -7.39 -57.44 26.58
C GLU A 349 -7.30 -55.92 26.71
N ARG A 350 -6.42 -55.25 25.95
CA ARG A 350 -6.16 -53.79 26.03
C ARG A 350 -6.13 -53.12 24.66
N GLN A 351 -7.01 -53.56 23.75
CA GLN A 351 -7.14 -52.96 22.41
C GLN A 351 -7.46 -51.46 22.45
N PHE A 352 -8.14 -50.98 23.50
CA PHE A 352 -8.45 -49.56 23.69
C PHE A 352 -7.22 -48.64 23.76
N TRP A 353 -6.04 -49.16 24.17
CA TRP A 353 -4.79 -48.39 24.13
C TRP A 353 -4.36 -48.05 22.71
N ILE A 354 -4.64 -48.92 21.73
CA ILE A 354 -4.32 -48.60 20.34
C ILE A 354 -5.20 -47.44 19.84
N THR A 355 -6.48 -47.46 20.17
CA THR A 355 -7.40 -46.38 19.81
C THR A 355 -7.02 -45.07 20.51
N GLU A 356 -6.63 -45.11 21.79
CA GLU A 356 -6.09 -43.96 22.52
C GLU A 356 -4.85 -43.37 21.81
N PHE A 357 -3.94 -44.24 21.33
CA PHE A 357 -2.79 -43.80 20.55
C PHE A 357 -3.22 -43.09 19.26
N SER A 358 -4.17 -43.67 18.51
CA SER A 358 -4.71 -43.07 17.28
C SER A 358 -5.34 -41.70 17.54
N ILE A 359 -6.13 -41.55 18.61
CA ILE A 359 -6.75 -40.27 19.01
C ILE A 359 -5.68 -39.23 19.35
N ASN A 360 -4.72 -39.59 20.20
CA ASN A 360 -3.63 -38.70 20.60
C ASN A 360 -2.81 -38.24 19.39
N LEU A 361 -2.54 -39.15 18.45
CA LEU A 361 -1.85 -38.83 17.22
C LEU A 361 -2.65 -37.84 16.37
N ILE A 362 -3.97 -38.05 16.24
CA ILE A 362 -4.84 -37.15 15.49
C ILE A 362 -4.81 -35.74 16.10
N ASP A 363 -4.92 -35.64 17.41
CA ASP A 363 -4.85 -34.35 18.13
C ASP A 363 -3.47 -33.67 17.96
N ILE A 364 -2.38 -34.42 18.02
CA ILE A 364 -1.04 -33.90 17.76
C ILE A 364 -0.92 -33.39 16.32
N CYS A 365 -1.38 -34.13 15.32
CA CYS A 365 -1.34 -33.70 13.93
C CYS A 365 -2.20 -32.45 13.69
N ARG A 366 -3.41 -32.40 14.28
CA ARG A 366 -4.31 -31.23 14.21
C ARG A 366 -3.67 -29.99 14.84
N THR A 367 -3.09 -30.12 16.04
CA THR A 367 -2.41 -29.01 16.73
C THR A 367 -1.17 -28.50 15.99
N GLN A 368 -0.49 -29.38 15.23
CA GLN A 368 0.62 -29.00 14.36
C GLN A 368 0.18 -28.43 13.00
N GLY A 369 -1.13 -28.31 12.74
CA GLY A 369 -1.66 -27.83 11.46
C GLY A 369 -1.42 -28.77 10.28
N GLN A 370 -1.13 -30.05 10.55
CA GLN A 370 -0.97 -31.05 9.51
C GLN A 370 -2.34 -31.45 8.95
N LEU A 371 -2.42 -31.60 7.63
CA LEU A 371 -3.63 -32.12 7.00
C LEU A 371 -3.75 -33.61 7.31
N ILE A 372 -4.76 -33.96 8.11
CA ILE A 372 -5.00 -35.32 8.56
C ILE A 372 -6.41 -35.78 8.16
N THR A 373 -6.52 -37.07 7.87
CA THR A 373 -7.78 -37.78 7.67
C THR A 373 -7.71 -39.13 8.38
N PHE A 374 -8.81 -39.61 8.92
CA PHE A 374 -8.81 -40.83 9.73
C PHE A 374 -10.07 -41.67 9.60
N ALA A 375 -9.99 -42.94 9.96
CA ALA A 375 -11.13 -43.85 10.06
C ALA A 375 -11.00 -44.72 11.32
N MET A 376 -12.01 -44.71 12.18
CA MET A 376 -12.05 -45.48 13.43
C MET A 376 -12.95 -46.70 13.29
N CYS A 377 -12.38 -47.86 12.95
CA CYS A 377 -13.17 -49.02 12.53
C CYS A 377 -13.82 -49.81 13.69
N ASP A 378 -13.33 -49.67 14.92
CA ASP A 378 -13.83 -50.38 16.11
C ASP A 378 -14.98 -49.63 16.82
N ARG A 379 -16.01 -49.22 16.07
CA ARG A 379 -17.10 -48.39 16.60
C ARG A 379 -18.01 -49.17 17.57
N PRO A 380 -18.16 -48.75 18.84
CA PRO A 380 -19.08 -49.41 19.77
C PRO A 380 -20.53 -49.17 19.34
N LYS A 381 -21.30 -50.27 19.18
CA LYS A 381 -22.73 -50.26 18.77
C LYS A 381 -23.00 -49.66 17.38
N GLY A 382 -21.99 -49.59 16.50
CA GLY A 382 -22.04 -48.86 15.24
C GLY A 382 -22.20 -49.70 13.97
N VAL A 383 -22.24 -48.98 12.84
CA VAL A 383 -22.23 -49.49 11.47
C VAL A 383 -21.01 -50.38 11.22
N LYS A 384 -21.20 -51.51 10.55
CA LYS A 384 -20.09 -52.38 10.13
C LYS A 384 -19.29 -51.68 9.05
N TRP A 385 -18.02 -51.37 9.33
CA TRP A 385 -17.12 -50.73 8.38
C TRP A 385 -16.72 -51.69 7.26
N THR A 386 -17.00 -51.31 6.01
CA THR A 386 -16.45 -51.97 4.82
C THR A 386 -15.22 -51.21 4.30
N PRO A 387 -14.35 -51.85 3.50
CA PRO A 387 -13.25 -51.18 2.82
C PRO A 387 -13.65 -49.92 2.04
N GLN A 388 -14.82 -49.93 1.39
CA GLN A 388 -15.32 -48.78 0.63
C GLN A 388 -15.69 -47.62 1.56
N GLN A 389 -16.30 -47.94 2.69
CA GLN A 389 -16.72 -46.99 3.71
C GLN A 389 -15.50 -46.30 4.34
N VAL A 390 -14.43 -47.05 4.64
CA VAL A 390 -13.14 -46.46 5.07
C VAL A 390 -12.65 -45.42 4.07
N LEU A 391 -12.57 -45.76 2.78
CA LEU A 391 -12.08 -44.81 1.78
C LEU A 391 -13.00 -43.60 1.59
N LYS A 392 -14.33 -43.80 1.62
CA LYS A 392 -15.31 -42.70 1.58
C LYS A 392 -15.11 -41.76 2.75
N GLN A 393 -14.98 -42.28 3.97
CA GLN A 393 -14.72 -41.49 5.16
C GLN A 393 -13.44 -40.66 5.02
N LEU A 394 -12.37 -41.27 4.52
CA LEU A 394 -11.10 -40.56 4.32
C LEU A 394 -11.25 -39.40 3.34
N ILE A 395 -11.97 -39.61 2.24
CA ILE A 395 -12.28 -38.58 1.24
C ILE A 395 -13.14 -37.47 1.84
N SER A 396 -14.21 -37.82 2.57
CA SER A 396 -15.13 -36.87 3.18
C SER A 396 -14.38 -35.90 4.10
N GLN A 397 -13.51 -36.43 4.96
CA GLN A 397 -12.68 -35.61 5.86
C GLN A 397 -11.70 -34.70 5.13
N LEU A 398 -11.09 -35.18 4.04
CA LEU A 398 -10.21 -34.36 3.21
C LEU A 398 -10.97 -33.19 2.57
N LEU A 399 -12.20 -33.43 2.08
CA LEU A 399 -13.04 -32.37 1.53
C LEU A 399 -13.47 -31.37 2.61
N ILE A 400 -13.93 -31.85 3.77
CA ILE A 400 -14.32 -30.99 4.90
C ILE A 400 -13.14 -30.12 5.35
N SER A 401 -11.93 -30.69 5.39
CA SER A 401 -10.70 -29.98 5.76
C SER A 401 -10.22 -28.99 4.69
N ARG A 402 -10.54 -29.24 3.41
CA ARG A 402 -10.13 -28.42 2.26
C ARG A 402 -11.32 -28.08 1.37
N PRO A 403 -12.26 -27.22 1.84
CA PRO A 403 -13.51 -27.01 1.15
C PRO A 403 -13.36 -26.36 -0.22
N SER A 404 -12.32 -25.53 -0.38
CA SER A 404 -11.97 -24.84 -1.62
C SER A 404 -11.78 -25.77 -2.82
N LEU A 405 -11.51 -27.08 -2.62
CA LEU A 405 -11.35 -28.05 -3.70
C LEU A 405 -12.59 -28.16 -4.60
N THR A 406 -13.78 -27.92 -4.05
CA THR A 406 -15.03 -27.90 -4.82
C THR A 406 -15.07 -26.79 -5.86
N ILE A 407 -14.43 -25.65 -5.57
CA ILE A 407 -14.37 -24.49 -6.46
C ILE A 407 -13.13 -24.56 -7.36
N SER A 408 -11.98 -24.98 -6.83
CA SER A 408 -10.72 -24.98 -7.59
C SER A 408 -10.58 -26.18 -8.53
N ALA A 409 -11.22 -27.32 -8.22
CA ALA A 409 -11.13 -28.53 -9.02
C ALA A 409 -12.49 -29.21 -9.26
N PRO A 410 -13.50 -28.49 -9.80
CA PRO A 410 -14.87 -29.02 -9.96
C PRO A 410 -14.91 -30.20 -10.94
N HIS A 411 -13.95 -30.31 -11.85
CA HIS A 411 -13.83 -31.45 -12.76
C HIS A 411 -13.49 -32.76 -12.02
N ILE A 412 -12.88 -32.71 -10.84
CA ILE A 412 -12.60 -33.89 -9.97
C ILE A 412 -13.67 -33.99 -8.88
N VAL A 413 -13.95 -32.88 -8.19
CA VAL A 413 -14.84 -32.82 -7.03
C VAL A 413 -16.20 -32.31 -7.46
N ASN A 414 -17.03 -33.20 -8.01
CA ASN A 414 -18.43 -32.89 -8.33
C ASN A 414 -19.37 -34.06 -8.00
N THR A 415 -20.63 -33.70 -7.78
CA THR A 415 -21.73 -34.62 -7.45
C THR A 415 -21.80 -35.81 -8.40
N LYS A 416 -21.71 -35.58 -9.72
CA LYS A 416 -21.81 -36.64 -10.73
C LYS A 416 -20.70 -37.69 -10.61
N LYS A 417 -19.46 -37.28 -10.33
CA LYS A 417 -18.33 -38.20 -10.12
C LYS A 417 -18.50 -39.00 -8.83
N PHE A 418 -18.94 -38.36 -7.75
CA PHE A 418 -19.17 -39.02 -6.47
C PHE A 418 -20.31 -40.05 -6.56
N CYS A 419 -21.44 -39.71 -7.18
CA CYS A 419 -22.54 -40.66 -7.43
C CYS A 419 -22.11 -41.89 -8.25
N LYS A 420 -21.16 -41.71 -9.17
CA LYS A 420 -20.64 -42.80 -10.03
C LYS A 420 -19.59 -43.66 -9.34
N ALA A 421 -18.90 -43.14 -8.33
CA ALA A 421 -17.85 -43.85 -7.59
C ALA A 421 -18.47 -44.84 -6.58
N LYS A 422 -19.05 -45.93 -7.10
CA LYS A 422 -19.70 -46.97 -6.27
C LYS A 422 -18.79 -48.14 -5.93
N SER A 423 -17.82 -48.46 -6.80
CA SER A 423 -16.87 -49.56 -6.56
C SER A 423 -15.65 -49.10 -5.76
N PHE A 424 -15.01 -50.03 -5.06
CA PHE A 424 -13.77 -49.77 -4.30
C PHE A 424 -12.69 -49.09 -5.16
N ASP A 425 -12.40 -49.60 -6.36
CA ASP A 425 -11.39 -49.03 -7.25
C ASP A 425 -11.75 -47.62 -7.74
N ALA A 426 -13.03 -47.34 -7.96
CA ALA A 426 -13.48 -46.00 -8.37
C ALA A 426 -13.32 -44.99 -7.22
N ILE A 427 -13.63 -45.41 -5.99
CA ILE A 427 -13.43 -44.59 -4.79
C ILE A 427 -11.93 -44.39 -4.53
N LEU A 428 -11.11 -45.43 -4.70
CA LEU A 428 -9.66 -45.33 -4.56
C LEU A 428 -9.04 -44.36 -5.58
N LYS A 429 -9.47 -44.42 -6.85
CA LYS A 429 -9.05 -43.47 -7.89
C LYS A 429 -9.46 -42.03 -7.55
N LEU A 430 -10.62 -41.85 -6.94
CA LEU A 430 -11.09 -40.55 -6.48
C LEU A 430 -10.24 -40.03 -5.30
N LEU A 431 -9.94 -40.88 -4.31
CA LEU A 431 -9.03 -40.54 -3.21
C LEU A 431 -7.65 -40.16 -3.74
N HIS A 432 -7.08 -40.94 -4.66
CA HIS A 432 -5.82 -40.62 -5.31
C HIS A 432 -5.84 -39.25 -6.00
N SER A 433 -6.92 -38.94 -6.73
CA SER A 433 -7.08 -37.66 -7.42
C SER A 433 -7.16 -36.49 -6.45
N ILE A 434 -7.83 -36.67 -5.30
CA ILE A 434 -7.95 -35.64 -4.26
C ILE A 434 -6.61 -35.46 -3.54
N MET A 435 -5.92 -36.55 -3.19
CA MET A 435 -4.57 -36.50 -2.60
C MET A 435 -3.57 -35.76 -3.49
N ALA A 436 -3.66 -35.94 -4.82
CA ALA A 436 -2.84 -35.20 -5.77
C ALA A 436 -3.05 -33.67 -5.70
N LEU A 437 -4.25 -33.21 -5.32
CA LEU A 437 -4.57 -31.79 -5.20
C LEU A 437 -4.16 -31.20 -3.85
N VAL A 438 -4.19 -31.99 -2.76
CA VAL A 438 -3.91 -31.50 -1.40
C VAL A 438 -2.45 -31.66 -0.97
N GLY A 439 -1.68 -32.51 -1.66
CA GLY A 439 -0.27 -32.73 -1.38
C GLY A 439 -0.04 -33.70 -0.21
N SER A 440 0.65 -33.25 0.84
CA SER A 440 1.01 -34.08 1.99
C SER A 440 -0.20 -34.30 2.91
N VAL A 441 -0.54 -35.57 3.14
CA VAL A 441 -1.65 -35.99 4.01
C VAL A 441 -1.18 -37.04 5.01
N VAL A 442 -1.59 -36.90 6.27
CA VAL A 442 -1.50 -37.97 7.27
C VAL A 442 -2.81 -38.74 7.27
N ILE A 443 -2.74 -40.06 7.13
CA ILE A 443 -3.90 -40.96 7.12
C ILE A 443 -3.78 -41.87 8.35
N VAL A 444 -4.79 -41.89 9.22
CA VAL A 444 -4.83 -42.78 10.39
C VAL A 444 -6.01 -43.73 10.29
N ILE A 445 -5.77 -45.03 10.18
CA ILE A 445 -6.83 -46.05 10.13
C ILE A 445 -6.72 -46.91 11.37
N ASP A 446 -7.66 -46.75 12.28
CA ASP A 446 -7.68 -47.48 13.55
C ASP A 446 -8.47 -48.78 13.44
N HIS A 447 -7.89 -49.87 13.96
CA HIS A 447 -8.46 -51.23 13.96
C HIS A 447 -8.94 -51.72 12.60
N LEU A 448 -8.10 -51.66 11.58
CA LEU A 448 -8.43 -52.11 10.22
C LEU A 448 -8.88 -53.59 10.18
N ASP A 449 -8.47 -54.41 11.15
CA ASP A 449 -8.90 -55.80 11.31
C ASP A 449 -10.39 -55.96 11.65
N LYS A 450 -11.05 -54.90 12.12
CA LYS A 450 -12.51 -54.87 12.39
C LYS A 450 -13.33 -54.59 11.14
N CYS A 451 -12.71 -54.21 10.02
CA CYS A 451 -13.41 -54.03 8.76
C CYS A 451 -13.96 -55.35 8.24
N VAL A 452 -15.26 -55.37 7.95
CA VAL A 452 -15.94 -56.52 7.36
C VAL A 452 -15.77 -56.46 5.85
N PRO A 453 -15.27 -57.53 5.19
CA PRO A 453 -15.17 -57.56 3.75
C PRO A 453 -16.56 -57.44 3.12
N ASP A 454 -16.64 -56.66 2.04
CA ASP A 454 -17.87 -56.55 1.26
C ASP A 454 -18.11 -57.89 0.53
N LEU A 455 -19.29 -58.48 0.74
CA LEU A 455 -19.70 -59.75 0.13
C LEU A 455 -19.65 -59.69 -1.40
N ALA A 456 -19.90 -58.50 -1.97
CA ALA A 456 -19.85 -58.28 -3.41
C ALA A 456 -18.42 -58.14 -3.96
N ALA A 457 -17.43 -57.95 -3.10
CA ALA A 457 -16.06 -57.61 -3.47
C ALA A 457 -15.03 -58.41 -2.67
N SER A 458 -15.13 -59.75 -2.72
CA SER A 458 -14.32 -60.71 -1.96
C SER A 458 -12.79 -60.65 -2.15
N ARG A 459 -12.30 -59.79 -3.07
CA ARG A 459 -10.86 -59.62 -3.38
C ARG A 459 -10.29 -58.25 -3.00
N VAL A 460 -11.04 -57.41 -2.29
CA VAL A 460 -10.56 -56.07 -1.92
C VAL A 460 -9.56 -56.16 -0.78
N ASN A 461 -8.29 -55.83 -1.06
CA ASN A 461 -7.23 -55.73 -0.06
C ASN A 461 -6.89 -54.25 0.18
N VAL A 462 -7.35 -53.71 1.31
CA VAL A 462 -7.11 -52.31 1.70
C VAL A 462 -5.61 -52.03 1.85
N ALA A 463 -4.84 -52.95 2.42
CA ALA A 463 -3.40 -52.77 2.59
C ALA A 463 -2.69 -52.57 1.23
N ASN A 464 -3.07 -53.35 0.21
CA ASN A 464 -2.55 -53.18 -1.16
C ASN A 464 -2.89 -51.81 -1.74
N ALA A 465 -4.12 -51.35 -1.52
CA ALA A 465 -4.57 -50.02 -1.97
C ALA A 465 -3.78 -48.90 -1.28
N LEU A 466 -3.54 -48.98 0.03
CA LEU A 466 -2.76 -48.00 0.78
C LEU A 466 -1.29 -47.97 0.34
N SER A 467 -0.69 -49.14 0.09
CA SER A 467 0.66 -49.25 -0.46
C SER A 467 0.77 -48.58 -1.84
N LEU A 468 -0.23 -48.80 -2.71
CA LEU A 468 -0.31 -48.12 -4.01
C LEU A 468 -0.45 -46.60 -3.85
N LEU A 469 -1.28 -46.13 -2.91
CA LEU A 469 -1.46 -44.71 -2.63
C LEU A 469 -0.16 -44.05 -2.19
N VAL A 470 0.60 -44.67 -1.27
CA VAL A 470 1.90 -44.14 -0.82
C VAL A 470 2.92 -44.12 -1.95
N LYS A 471 2.94 -45.15 -2.80
CA LYS A 471 3.81 -45.18 -3.96
C LYS A 471 3.53 -44.00 -4.92
N MET A 472 2.27 -43.63 -5.08
CA MET A 472 1.86 -42.49 -5.90
C MET A 472 2.04 -41.14 -5.19
N HIS A 473 1.94 -41.13 -3.86
CA HIS A 473 1.98 -39.94 -3.01
C HIS A 473 3.03 -40.09 -1.91
N PRO A 474 4.33 -40.05 -2.23
CA PRO A 474 5.41 -40.39 -1.29
C PRO A 474 5.51 -39.43 -0.10
N GLN A 475 4.94 -38.24 -0.20
CA GLN A 475 4.87 -37.25 0.88
C GLN A 475 3.76 -37.55 1.90
N SER A 476 2.79 -38.39 1.54
CA SER A 476 1.75 -38.81 2.47
C SER A 476 2.29 -39.81 3.48
N ARG A 477 1.67 -39.87 4.65
CA ARG A 477 2.04 -40.75 5.76
C ARG A 477 0.82 -41.52 6.18
N ILE A 478 0.91 -42.83 6.31
CA ILE A 478 -0.23 -43.68 6.68
C ILE A 478 0.13 -44.43 7.95
N ILE A 479 -0.73 -44.37 8.95
CA ILE A 479 -0.63 -45.18 10.15
C ILE A 479 -1.86 -46.08 10.19
N VAL A 480 -1.63 -47.38 10.22
CA VAL A 480 -2.68 -48.39 10.31
C VAL A 480 -2.51 -49.11 11.63
N THR A 481 -3.59 -49.27 12.39
CA THR A 481 -3.56 -50.06 13.60
C THR A 481 -4.43 -51.31 13.48
N THR A 482 -4.03 -52.38 14.18
CA THR A 482 -4.82 -53.62 14.26
C THR A 482 -4.84 -54.22 15.66
N GLY A 483 -5.99 -54.80 16.02
CA GLY A 483 -6.21 -55.54 17.26
C GLY A 483 -5.50 -56.89 17.34
N GLN A 484 -4.97 -57.39 16.21
CA GLN A 484 -4.24 -58.66 16.11
C GLN A 484 -2.91 -58.47 15.38
N VAL A 485 -1.94 -59.33 15.69
CA VAL A 485 -0.64 -59.37 14.99
C VAL A 485 -0.86 -59.87 13.56
N VAL A 486 -0.60 -58.99 12.60
CA VAL A 486 -0.67 -59.32 11.17
C VAL A 486 0.70 -59.83 10.71
N PRO A 487 0.79 -61.04 10.12
CA PRO A 487 2.06 -61.54 9.60
C PRO A 487 2.59 -60.63 8.49
N PRO A 488 3.88 -60.26 8.48
CA PRO A 488 4.47 -59.45 7.41
C PRO A 488 4.27 -60.03 6.00
N SER A 489 4.11 -61.36 5.88
CA SER A 489 3.83 -62.05 4.62
C SER A 489 2.45 -61.77 4.02
N THR A 490 1.49 -61.32 4.83
CA THR A 490 0.12 -60.97 4.38
C THR A 490 0.00 -59.53 3.91
N LEU A 491 1.00 -58.70 4.23
CA LEU A 491 1.05 -57.32 3.80
C LEU A 491 1.70 -57.25 2.41
N PRO A 492 1.24 -56.33 1.54
CA PRO A 492 1.98 -56.04 0.31
C PRO A 492 3.42 -55.67 0.67
N GLY A 493 4.38 -56.11 -0.15
CA GLY A 493 5.81 -55.80 0.06
C GLY A 493 6.09 -54.30 0.20
N ARG A 494 7.37 -53.95 0.44
CA ARG A 494 7.86 -52.59 0.76
C ARG A 494 7.05 -51.49 0.05
N PRO A 495 6.53 -50.49 0.79
CA PRO A 495 7.19 -49.87 1.94
C PRO A 495 6.30 -49.81 3.21
N ILE A 496 6.43 -50.78 4.12
CA ILE A 496 5.69 -50.81 5.40
C ILE A 496 6.66 -51.04 6.56
N SER A 497 6.58 -50.20 7.59
CA SER A 497 7.24 -50.39 8.89
C SER A 497 6.28 -51.06 9.86
N PHE A 498 6.78 -51.97 10.69
CA PHE A 498 5.94 -52.74 11.61
C PHE A 498 6.32 -52.45 13.07
N ALA A 499 5.31 -52.19 13.89
CA ALA A 499 5.46 -51.99 15.33
C ALA A 499 4.50 -52.92 16.07
N ILE A 500 5.05 -53.78 16.92
CA ILE A 500 4.26 -54.63 17.82
C ILE A 500 4.26 -53.98 19.19
N VAL A 501 3.07 -53.72 19.71
CA VAL A 501 2.86 -53.09 21.01
C VAL A 501 2.52 -54.16 22.03
N ASN A 502 3.34 -54.25 23.07
CA ASN A 502 3.06 -55.15 24.18
C ASN A 502 2.25 -54.42 25.25
N THR A 503 0.92 -54.58 25.21
CA THR A 503 0.00 -53.93 26.16
C THR A 503 -0.06 -54.65 27.52
N LYS A 504 0.58 -55.83 27.68
CA LYS A 504 0.61 -56.58 28.96
C LYS A 504 1.60 -56.02 29.96
N ARG A 505 2.64 -55.31 29.52
CA ARG A 505 3.61 -54.71 30.44
C ARG A 505 2.89 -53.62 31.24
N ARG A 506 2.56 -53.90 32.51
CA ARG A 506 2.29 -52.83 33.47
C ARG A 506 3.51 -51.91 33.43
N PRO A 507 3.36 -50.57 33.43
CA PRO A 507 4.47 -49.71 33.77
C PRO A 507 5.01 -50.28 35.07
N ARG A 508 6.26 -50.77 35.08
CA ARG A 508 6.91 -50.98 36.37
C ARG A 508 6.83 -49.60 36.97
N ILE A 509 6.02 -49.45 38.03
CA ILE A 509 6.14 -48.31 38.92
C ILE A 509 7.62 -48.40 39.29
N LEU A 510 8.44 -47.58 38.65
CA LEU A 510 9.74 -47.27 39.15
C LEU A 510 9.39 -46.70 40.51
N GLU A 511 9.45 -47.54 41.54
CA GLU A 511 9.63 -47.06 42.90
C GLU A 511 10.80 -46.13 42.75
N TYR A 512 10.49 -44.85 42.65
CA TYR A 512 11.46 -43.80 42.77
C TYR A 512 11.93 -44.00 44.21
N LYS A 513 12.95 -44.85 44.37
CA LYS A 513 13.74 -44.93 45.58
C LYS A 513 14.23 -43.50 45.74
N ARG A 514 13.48 -42.72 46.52
CA ARG A 514 13.97 -41.51 47.13
C ARG A 514 15.23 -41.97 47.84
N THR A 515 16.37 -41.79 47.22
CA THR A 515 17.63 -41.65 47.93
C THR A 515 17.53 -40.36 48.72
N SER A 516 16.72 -40.42 49.78
CA SER A 516 16.66 -39.42 50.83
C SER A 516 17.89 -39.62 51.72
N THR A 517 19.01 -39.11 51.24
CA THR A 517 20.12 -38.65 52.09
C THR A 517 20.53 -37.27 51.61
N VAL A 518 19.62 -36.31 51.78
CA VAL A 518 19.98 -34.90 51.94
C VAL A 518 19.25 -34.43 53.18
N GLN A 519 20.04 -34.06 54.19
CA GLN A 519 19.58 -33.45 55.43
C GLN A 519 18.65 -32.28 55.14
N ARG A 520 17.42 -32.35 55.67
CA ARG A 520 16.54 -31.20 55.83
C ARG A 520 17.14 -30.26 56.88
N GLN A 521 17.40 -29.01 56.48
CA GLN A 521 17.10 -27.86 57.33
C GLN A 521 15.76 -27.26 56.90
N HIS A 522 15.05 -26.75 57.90
CA HIS A 522 13.65 -26.33 57.91
C HIS A 522 13.25 -25.25 56.89
N SER A 523 12.03 -25.36 56.35
CA SER A 523 10.87 -24.49 56.67
C SER A 523 9.84 -24.46 55.51
N GLY A 524 8.54 -24.47 55.84
CA GLY A 524 7.48 -23.96 54.95
C GLY A 524 6.34 -24.91 54.54
N ALA A 525 5.24 -24.85 55.31
CA ALA A 525 3.81 -25.03 54.97
C ALA A 525 3.26 -26.34 54.32
N PRO A 526 2.05 -26.80 54.74
CA PRO A 526 1.45 -28.04 54.25
C PRO A 526 0.57 -27.81 53.01
N TYR A 527 0.83 -28.56 51.94
CA TYR A 527 -0.17 -28.87 50.93
C TYR A 527 -1.01 -30.05 51.43
N THR A 528 -2.31 -29.82 51.60
CA THR A 528 -3.33 -30.85 51.86
C THR A 528 -3.38 -31.83 50.69
N GLY A 529 -2.96 -33.08 50.94
CA GLY A 529 -2.97 -34.15 49.95
C GLY A 529 -4.39 -34.67 49.69
N MET A 530 -4.73 -34.80 48.41
CA MET A 530 -5.77 -35.73 47.96
C MET A 530 -5.24 -37.15 48.13
N TYR A 531 -5.92 -37.96 48.95
CA TYR A 531 -5.67 -39.39 49.01
C TYR A 531 -6.25 -40.05 47.75
N PRO A 532 -5.57 -41.08 47.19
CA PRO A 532 -6.14 -41.86 46.11
C PRO A 532 -7.41 -42.56 46.59
N MET A 533 -8.51 -42.30 45.88
CA MET A 533 -9.82 -42.91 46.10
C MET A 533 -9.69 -44.42 45.91
N THR A 534 -10.07 -45.20 46.92
CA THR A 534 -9.95 -46.66 46.83
C THR A 534 -11.05 -47.22 45.93
N GLU A 535 -10.83 -48.40 45.34
CA GLU A 535 -11.82 -49.10 44.49
C GLU A 535 -13.18 -49.27 45.19
N LYS A 536 -13.19 -49.35 46.53
CA LYS A 536 -14.41 -49.37 47.35
C LYS A 536 -15.16 -48.04 47.39
N ASP A 537 -14.48 -46.91 47.31
CA ASP A 537 -15.09 -45.59 47.31
C ASP A 537 -15.72 -45.26 45.95
N PHE A 538 -15.15 -45.80 44.86
CA PHE A 538 -15.68 -45.63 43.50
C PHE A 538 -17.01 -46.35 43.29
N LEU A 539 -17.11 -47.61 43.72
CA LEU A 539 -18.36 -48.41 43.65
C LEU A 539 -19.48 -47.82 44.53
N LYS A 540 -19.13 -47.10 45.61
CA LYS A 540 -20.12 -46.48 46.50
C LYS A 540 -20.75 -45.20 45.92
N HIS A 541 -20.17 -44.59 44.89
CA HIS A 541 -20.69 -43.34 44.31
C HIS A 541 -21.29 -43.49 42.91
N TYR A 542 -20.99 -44.56 42.18
CA TYR A 542 -21.35 -44.66 40.77
C TYR A 542 -22.14 -45.90 40.34
N GLY A 543 -22.51 -46.78 41.28
CA GLY A 543 -23.40 -47.93 41.02
C GLY A 543 -22.65 -49.14 40.50
#